data_AF-A0A2D1SUK9-F1
#
_entry.id   AF-A0A2D1SUK9-F1
#
_cell.length_a   1.000
_cell.length_b   1.000
_cell.length_c   1.000
_cell.angle_alpha   90.00
_cell.angle_beta   90.00
_cell.angle_gamma   90.00
#
_symmetry.space_group_name_H-M   'P 1'
#
loop_
_entity.id
_entity.type
_entity.pdbx_description
1 polymer ?
#
loop_
_entity_poly.entity_id
_entity_poly.type
_entity_poly.pdbx_seq_one_letter_code
_entity_poly.pdbx_strand_id
1 'polypeptide(L)' 'MLEIEKVKERIQQLSESEAKTLLLITYARLDTAINGSGGDEFIQQTVRDLYDFYFKIPESKDLKK' A
#
# COMPACT_ATOMS: atom_id res chain seq x y z
N MET A 1 16.71 -11.61 2.01
CA MET A 1 15.66 -11.10 1.09
C MET A 1 15.41 -9.65 1.45
N LEU A 2 15.57 -8.72 0.50
CA LEU A 2 15.31 -7.30 0.74
C LEU A 2 13.81 -7.10 1.08
N GLU A 3 13.48 -6.12 1.90
CA GLU A 3 12.10 -5.82 2.28
C GLU A 3 11.18 -5.60 1.06
N ILE A 4 11.71 -4.95 0.03
CA ILE A 4 11.00 -4.69 -1.22
C ILE A 4 10.59 -5.97 -1.96
N GLU A 5 11.39 -7.04 -1.88
CA GLU A 5 11.09 -8.32 -2.54
C GLU A 5 9.97 -9.06 -1.81
N LYS A 6 9.89 -8.97 -0.47
CA LYS A 6 8.78 -9.54 0.31
C LYS A 6 7.46 -8.85 -0.02
N VAL A 7 7.48 -7.52 -0.14
CA VAL A 7 6.30 -6.74 -0.54
C VAL A 7 5.85 -7.14 -1.94
N LYS A 8 6.79 -7.29 -2.88
CA LYS A 8 6.52 -7.74 -4.24
C LYS A 8 5.87 -9.13 -4.29
N GLU A 9 6.39 -10.10 -3.54
CA GLU A 9 5.80 -11.44 -3.44
C GLU A 9 4.36 -11.40 -2.90
N ARG A 10 4.08 -10.56 -1.90
CA ARG A 10 2.72 -10.40 -1.35
C ARG A 10 1.75 -9.79 -2.35
N ILE A 11 2.17 -8.75 -3.08
CA ILE A 11 1.35 -8.14 -4.13
C ILE A 11 1.02 -9.16 -5.23
N GLN A 12 1.99 -10.00 -5.61
CA GLN A 12 1.79 -11.05 -6.62
C GLN A 12 0.78 -12.13 -6.21
N GLN A 13 0.47 -12.26 -4.91
CA GLN A 13 -0.53 -13.20 -4.40
C GLN A 13 -1.96 -12.63 -4.36
N LEU A 14 -2.13 -11.32 -4.61
CA LEU A 14 -3.44 -10.68 -4.61
C LEU A 14 -4.23 -11.07 -5.86
N SER A 15 -5.55 -11.19 -5.72
CA SER A 15 -6.47 -11.22 -6.86
C SER A 15 -6.45 -9.88 -7.61
N GLU A 16 -6.91 -9.88 -8.86
CA GLU A 16 -6.98 -8.67 -9.68
C GLU A 16 -7.81 -7.57 -9.01
N SER A 17 -8.92 -7.93 -8.34
CA SER A 17 -9.78 -6.98 -7.62
C SER A 17 -9.07 -6.35 -6.42
N GLU A 18 -8.33 -7.15 -5.65
CA GLU A 18 -7.56 -6.68 -4.49
C GLU A 18 -6.41 -5.77 -4.94
N ALA A 19 -5.69 -6.15 -6.00
CA ALA A 19 -4.62 -5.35 -6.58
C ALA A 19 -5.13 -4.00 -7.12
N LYS A 20 -6.28 -3.98 -7.81
CA LYS A 20 -6.92 -2.73 -8.27
C LYS A 20 -7.33 -1.83 -7.11
N THR A 21 -7.86 -2.41 -6.04
CA THR A 21 -8.27 -1.66 -4.84
C THR A 21 -7.05 -1.02 -4.15
N LEU A 22 -5.98 -1.79 -3.99
CA LEU A 22 -4.70 -1.32 -3.43
C LEU A 22 -4.11 -0.17 -4.25
N LEU A 23 -4.15 -0.28 -5.58
CA LEU A 23 -3.69 0.76 -6.49
C LEU A 23 -4.54 2.04 -6.32
N LEU A 24 -5.86 1.91 -6.23
CA LEU A 24 -6.78 3.04 -6.08
C LEU A 24 -6.52 3.81 -4.77
N ILE A 25 -6.35 3.10 -3.66
CA ILE A 25 -6.04 3.68 -2.34
C ILE A 25 -4.68 4.40 -2.37
N THR A 26 -3.69 3.78 -3.03
CA THR A 26 -2.36 4.37 -3.19
C THR A 26 -2.43 5.67 -3.97
N TYR A 27 -3.15 5.67 -5.08
CA TYR A 27 -3.34 6.84 -5.91
C TYR A 27 -4.06 7.97 -5.17
N ALA A 28 -5.18 7.69 -4.49
CA ALA A 28 -5.93 8.71 -3.75
C ALA A 28 -5.09 9.38 -2.66
N ARG A 29 -4.27 8.61 -1.95
CA ARG A 29 -3.36 9.15 -0.93
C ARG A 29 -2.27 10.04 -1.55
N LEU A 30 -1.66 9.59 -2.66
CA LEU A 30 -0.67 10.39 -3.40
C LEU A 30 -1.27 11.68 -3.96
N ASP A 31 -2.46 11.61 -4.55
CA ASP A 31 -3.18 12.77 -5.08
C ASP A 31 -3.48 13.79 -3.97
N THR A 32 -3.95 13.32 -2.81
CA THR A 32 -4.16 14.18 -1.64
C THR A 32 -2.86 14.81 -1.15
N ALA A 33 -1.75 14.08 -1.20
CA ALA A 33 -0.46 14.58 -0.75
C ALA A 33 0.18 15.58 -1.72
N ILE A 34 -0.02 15.41 -3.03
CA ILE A 34 0.53 16.27 -4.08
C ILE A 34 -0.33 17.50 -4.32
N ASN A 35 -1.65 17.32 -4.38
CA ASN A 35 -2.61 18.35 -4.80
C ASN A 35 -3.44 18.91 -3.64
N GLY A 36 -3.41 18.27 -2.46
CA GLY A 36 -4.10 18.73 -1.27
C GLY A 36 -3.33 19.80 -0.50
N SER A 37 -3.99 20.38 0.50
CA SER A 37 -3.46 21.49 1.31
C SER A 37 -2.53 21.05 2.46
N GLY A 38 -2.04 19.81 2.45
CA GLY A 38 -1.31 19.20 3.57
C GLY A 38 0.20 19.43 3.61
N GLY A 39 0.82 19.79 2.47
CA GLY A 39 2.27 20.02 2.37
C GLY A 39 3.14 18.78 2.64
N ASP A 40 4.46 18.98 2.79
CA ASP A 40 5.46 17.91 2.89
C ASP A 40 5.24 16.93 4.05
N GLU A 41 4.69 17.37 5.18
CA GLU A 41 4.38 16.48 6.32
C GLU A 41 3.30 15.45 5.94
N PHE A 42 2.31 15.85 5.15
CA PHE A 42 1.25 14.97 4.69
C PHE A 42 1.76 13.96 3.66
N ILE A 43 2.73 14.36 2.83
CA ILE A 43 3.47 13.45 1.93
C ILE A 43 4.22 12.39 2.76
N GLN A 44 4.94 12.81 3.80
CA GLN A 44 5.68 11.86 4.66
C GLN A 44 4.75 10.90 5.42
N GLN A 45 3.60 11.38 5.93
CA GLN A 45 2.58 10.51 6.52
C GLN A 45 1.99 9.54 5.50
N THR A 46 1.71 10.01 4.29
CA THR A 46 1.22 9.18 3.20
C THR A 46 2.20 8.05 2.86
N VAL A 47 3.49 8.35 2.78
CA VAL A 47 4.53 7.34 2.54
C VAL A 47 4.57 6.31 3.67
N ARG A 48 4.50 6.74 4.94
CA ARG A 48 4.46 5.82 6.10
C ARG A 48 3.24 4.92 6.08
N ASP A 49 2.07 5.50 5.82
CA ASP A 49 0.82 4.74 5.78
C ASP A 49 0.79 3.73 4.64
N LEU A 50 1.33 4.09 3.47
CA LEU A 50 1.44 3.17 2.34
C LEU A 50 2.40 2.03 2.67
N TYR A 51 3.57 2.35 3.24
CA TYR A 51 4.51 1.35 3.73
C TYR A 51 3.79 0.40 4.70
N ASP A 52 3.18 0.93 5.76
CA ASP A 52 2.40 0.15 6.72
C ASP A 52 1.32 -0.70 6.07
N PHE A 53 0.60 -0.18 5.07
CA PHE A 53 -0.43 -0.92 4.36
C PHE A 53 0.17 -2.14 3.65
N TYR A 54 1.27 -1.97 2.91
CA TYR A 54 1.98 -3.07 2.25
C TYR A 54 2.53 -4.11 3.23
N PHE A 55 3.02 -3.69 4.40
CA PHE A 55 3.56 -4.62 5.41
C PHE A 55 2.48 -5.33 6.24
N LYS A 56 1.31 -4.69 6.41
CA LYS A 56 0.16 -5.25 7.14
C LYS A 56 -0.81 -6.04 6.26
N ILE A 57 -0.57 -6.15 4.94
CA ILE A 57 -1.29 -7.13 4.10
C ILE A 57 -1.12 -8.51 4.77
N PRO A 58 -2.20 -9.14 5.25
CA PRO A 58 -2.14 -10.44 5.89
C PRO A 58 -1.50 -11.44 4.94
N GLU A 59 -0.70 -12.37 5.47
CA GLU A 59 -0.23 -13.46 4.64
C GLU A 59 -1.44 -14.26 4.16
N SER A 60 -1.44 -14.67 2.89
CA SER A 60 -2.57 -15.39 2.26
C SER A 60 -3.00 -16.66 3.02
N LYS A 61 -2.15 -17.17 3.92
CA LYS A 61 -2.47 -18.28 4.84
C LYS A 61 -3.47 -17.90 5.95
N ASP A 62 -3.53 -16.64 6.36
CA ASP A 62 -4.45 -16.16 7.40
C ASP A 62 -5.84 -15.78 6.86
N LEU A 63 -5.95 -15.53 5.54
CA LEU A 63 -7.22 -15.26 4.86
C LEU A 63 -8.00 -16.54 4.49
N LYS A 64 -7.44 -17.73 4.75
CA LYS A 64 -8.03 -19.03 4.42
C LYS A 64 -8.56 -19.81 5.65
N LYS A 65 -8.89 -19.13 6.75
CA LYS A 65 -9.58 -19.73 7.90
C LYS A 65 -11.07 -19.45 7.87
#